data_AF-A0A7Y4S7U4-F1
#
_entry.id   AF-A0A7Y4S7U4-F1
#
_cell.length_a   1.000
_cell.length_b   1.000
_cell.length_c   1.000
_cell.angle_alpha   90.00
_cell.angle_beta   90.00
_cell.angle_gamma   90.00
#
_symmetry.space_group_name_H-M   'P 1'
#
loop_
_entity.id
_entity.type
_entity.pdbx_description
1 polymer ?
#
loop_
_entity_poly.entity_id
_entity_poly.type
_entity_poly.pdbx_seq_one_letter_code
_entity_poly.pdbx_strand_id
1 'polypeptide(L)'
;MSTAHYTTANDGRRYQRTILLLTIMLFGLFALAVAGIVPYWLLLLTTPILIVRWMLAVHEIFHICATEQLDWVTRLLPLALTPLFLGYREYRDIHFRHHHYMCTPNDPEYFQLKGGYLSGICNAVTAPEQALYLWLKTHRITPTLAWQFVLHLLLFTSMIYLAGWHFLYYWLPARISYGVSNFSFFYLLHRRGHEYGVYKAHITGIIASLYQLLFGLDALRATQHHDVHHANPRIVAHKLNTTSAPISTHQ
;
A
#
# COMPACT_ATOMS: atom_id res chain seq x y z
N MET A 1 -15.75 27.21 5.26
CA MET A 1 -14.99 26.35 4.34
C MET A 1 -15.90 25.25 3.82
N SER A 2 -16.00 25.06 2.50
CA SER A 2 -16.88 24.03 1.91
C SER A 2 -16.40 22.64 2.29
N THR A 3 -17.28 21.82 2.87
CA THR A 3 -17.01 20.42 3.24
C THR A 3 -16.92 19.47 2.04
N ALA A 4 -17.13 19.98 0.82
CA ALA A 4 -17.24 19.19 -0.40
C ALA A 4 -15.99 18.36 -0.77
N HIS A 5 -14.82 18.66 -0.20
CA HIS A 5 -13.56 17.99 -0.53
C HIS A 5 -13.17 16.86 0.46
N TYR A 6 -13.84 16.76 1.61
CA TYR A 6 -13.50 15.77 2.62
C TYR A 6 -14.01 14.37 2.29
N THR A 7 -13.32 13.38 2.87
CA THR A 7 -13.72 11.97 2.87
C THR A 7 -15.09 11.76 3.48
N THR A 8 -15.88 10.87 2.89
CA THR A 8 -17.20 10.46 3.37
C THR A 8 -17.24 8.99 3.74
N ALA A 9 -18.27 8.56 4.50
CA ALA A 9 -18.50 7.14 4.76
C ALA A 9 -18.74 6.32 3.48
N ASN A 10 -19.21 6.96 2.40
CA ASN A 10 -19.38 6.29 1.12
C ASN A 10 -18.03 5.99 0.45
N ASP A 11 -17.05 6.89 0.60
CA ASP A 11 -15.68 6.66 0.12
C ASP A 11 -15.04 5.47 0.85
N GLY A 12 -15.25 5.36 2.17
CA GLY A 12 -14.78 4.23 2.96
C GLY A 12 -15.35 2.90 2.45
N ARG A 13 -16.68 2.82 2.24
CA ARG A 13 -17.33 1.64 1.66
C ARG A 13 -16.83 1.33 0.25
N ARG A 14 -16.57 2.35 -0.57
CA ARG A 14 -16.03 2.18 -1.93
C ARG A 14 -14.65 1.53 -1.87
N TYR A 15 -13.71 2.07 -1.09
CA TYR A 15 -12.36 1.50 -0.99
C TYR A 15 -12.37 0.11 -0.36
N GLN A 16 -13.21 -0.14 0.65
CA GLN A 16 -13.36 -1.47 1.24
C GLN A 16 -13.82 -2.50 0.19
N ARG A 17 -14.85 -2.17 -0.61
CA ARG A 17 -15.28 -3.02 -1.73
C ARG A 17 -14.18 -3.22 -2.75
N THR A 18 -13.42 -2.17 -3.09
CA THR A 18 -12.28 -2.27 -4.01
C THR A 18 -11.21 -3.22 -3.48
N ILE A 19 -10.84 -3.13 -2.20
CA ILE A 19 -9.88 -4.03 -1.55
C ILE A 19 -10.35 -5.49 -1.65
N LEU A 20 -11.61 -5.76 -1.29
CA LEU A 20 -12.20 -7.10 -1.34
C LEU A 20 -12.24 -7.65 -2.77
N LEU A 21 -12.70 -6.85 -3.74
CA LEU A 21 -12.76 -7.26 -5.15
C LEU A 21 -11.37 -7.57 -5.71
N LEU A 22 -10.37 -6.71 -5.45
CA LEU A 22 -9.00 -6.94 -5.92
C LEU A 22 -8.38 -8.18 -5.27
N THR A 23 -8.67 -8.42 -3.99
CA THR A 23 -8.26 -9.62 -3.25
C THR A 23 -8.88 -10.88 -3.88
N ILE A 24 -10.19 -10.86 -4.15
CA ILE A 24 -10.91 -11.95 -4.83
C ILE A 24 -10.34 -12.18 -6.23
N MET A 25 -10.05 -11.12 -7.00
CA MET A 25 -9.46 -11.25 -8.33
C MET A 25 -8.06 -11.87 -8.28
N LEU A 26 -7.20 -11.45 -7.34
CA LEU A 26 -5.86 -12.02 -7.14
C LEU A 26 -5.92 -13.52 -6.81
N PHE A 27 -6.70 -13.90 -5.79
CA PHE A 27 -6.80 -15.31 -5.38
C PHE A 27 -7.60 -16.16 -6.35
N GLY A 28 -8.64 -15.61 -6.96
CA GLY A 28 -9.42 -16.28 -8.00
C GLY A 28 -8.53 -16.60 -9.20
N LEU A 29 -7.73 -15.65 -9.67
CA LEU A 29 -6.80 -15.89 -10.78
C LEU A 29 -5.72 -16.91 -10.42
N PHE A 30 -5.20 -16.87 -9.19
CA PHE A 30 -4.26 -17.88 -8.69
C PHE A 30 -4.91 -19.27 -8.67
N ALA A 31 -6.13 -19.40 -8.12
CA ALA A 31 -6.85 -20.67 -8.07
C ALA A 31 -7.17 -21.23 -9.46
N LEU A 32 -7.56 -20.37 -10.41
CA LEU A 32 -7.76 -20.76 -11.81
C LEU A 32 -6.45 -21.26 -12.45
N ALA A 33 -5.31 -20.66 -12.11
CA ALA A 33 -4.01 -21.10 -12.59
C ALA A 33 -3.61 -22.47 -12.00
N VAL A 34 -3.83 -22.66 -10.69
CA VAL A 34 -3.63 -23.94 -10.00
C VAL A 34 -4.52 -25.04 -10.56
N ALA A 35 -5.77 -24.71 -10.92
CA ALA A 35 -6.69 -25.64 -11.56
C ALA A 35 -6.37 -25.91 -13.05
N GLY A 36 -5.33 -25.28 -13.62
CA GLY A 36 -4.95 -25.44 -15.03
C GLY A 36 -5.92 -24.77 -16.02
N ILE A 37 -6.84 -23.92 -15.55
CA ILE A 37 -7.82 -23.23 -16.41
C ILE A 37 -7.18 -22.06 -17.15
N VAL A 38 -6.23 -21.38 -16.50
CA VAL A 38 -5.42 -20.31 -17.11
C VAL A 38 -3.93 -20.60 -16.91
N PRO A 39 -3.04 -20.10 -17.78
CA PRO A 39 -1.62 -20.32 -17.60
C PRO A 39 -1.04 -19.43 -16.48
N TYR A 40 -0.08 -19.96 -15.72
CA TYR A 40 0.58 -19.22 -14.62
C TYR A 40 1.23 -17.90 -15.05
N TRP A 41 1.71 -17.77 -16.30
CA TRP A 41 2.31 -16.51 -16.77
C TRP A 41 1.32 -15.33 -16.74
N LEU A 42 0.01 -15.59 -16.77
CA LEU A 42 -0.99 -14.54 -16.64
C LEU A 42 -0.90 -13.82 -15.29
N LEU A 43 -0.43 -14.50 -14.24
CA LEU A 43 -0.16 -13.90 -12.93
C LEU A 43 0.98 -12.88 -13.00
N LEU A 44 1.99 -13.08 -13.85
CA LEU A 44 3.10 -12.13 -14.02
C LEU A 44 2.62 -10.76 -14.55
N LEU A 45 1.61 -10.77 -15.43
CA LEU A 45 1.09 -9.54 -16.04
C LEU A 45 0.06 -8.83 -15.16
N THR A 46 -0.81 -9.61 -14.50
CA THR A 46 -1.96 -9.08 -13.78
C THR A 46 -1.65 -8.72 -12.34
N THR A 47 -0.79 -9.48 -11.67
CA THR A 47 -0.44 -9.26 -10.26
C THR A 47 0.12 -7.85 -10.01
N PRO A 48 1.03 -7.30 -10.84
CA PRO A 48 1.52 -5.94 -10.63
C PRO A 48 0.41 -4.88 -10.64
N ILE A 49 -0.54 -5.02 -11.55
CA ILE A 49 -1.67 -4.10 -11.68
C ILE A 49 -2.57 -4.20 -10.45
N LEU A 50 -2.96 -5.43 -10.07
CA LEU A 50 -3.87 -5.66 -8.96
C LEU A 50 -3.27 -5.26 -7.62
N ILE A 51 -1.98 -5.53 -7.39
CA ILE A 51 -1.29 -5.19 -6.13
C ILE A 51 -1.17 -3.68 -5.97
N VAL A 52 -0.75 -2.94 -6.99
CA VAL A 52 -0.63 -1.47 -6.92
C VAL A 52 -2.00 -0.84 -6.61
N ARG A 53 -3.06 -1.30 -7.30
CA ARG A 53 -4.43 -0.82 -7.05
C ARG A 53 -4.91 -1.16 -5.65
N TRP A 54 -4.58 -2.35 -5.16
CA TRP A 54 -4.94 -2.79 -3.82
C TRP A 54 -4.24 -1.94 -2.76
N MET A 55 -2.94 -1.69 -2.92
CA MET A 55 -2.14 -0.88 -1.99
C MET A 55 -2.69 0.54 -1.87
N LEU A 56 -3.05 1.14 -3.00
CA LEU A 56 -3.64 2.48 -3.01
C LEU A 56 -5.01 2.50 -2.36
N ALA A 57 -5.86 1.50 -2.60
CA ALA A 57 -7.14 1.42 -1.92
C ALA A 57 -6.96 1.25 -0.40
N VAL A 58 -5.96 0.47 0.03
CA VAL A 58 -5.58 0.31 1.45
C VAL A 58 -5.08 1.63 2.05
N HIS A 59 -4.17 2.33 1.36
CA HIS A 59 -3.66 3.64 1.75
C HIS A 59 -4.78 4.66 1.94
N GLU A 60 -5.70 4.77 0.98
CA GLU A 60 -6.81 5.71 1.06
C GLU A 60 -7.77 5.35 2.20
N ILE A 61 -8.08 4.07 2.42
CA ILE A 61 -9.00 3.70 3.49
C ILE A 61 -8.40 3.93 4.89
N PHE A 62 -7.07 3.95 5.06
CA PHE A 62 -6.44 4.34 6.34
C PHE A 62 -6.91 5.73 6.80
N HIS A 63 -7.04 6.65 5.84
CA HIS A 63 -7.47 8.03 6.08
C HIS A 63 -8.95 8.17 6.40
N ILE A 64 -9.77 7.17 6.06
CA ILE A 64 -11.22 7.28 6.09
C ILE A 64 -11.83 6.49 7.25
N CYS A 65 -11.36 5.26 7.45
CA CYS A 65 -11.98 4.32 8.37
C CYS A 65 -11.11 4.06 9.59
N ALA A 66 -11.75 3.95 10.75
CA ALA A 66 -11.17 3.28 11.90
C ALA A 66 -11.22 1.76 11.69
N THR A 67 -10.39 1.02 12.44
CA THR A 67 -10.30 -0.44 12.32
C THR A 67 -11.67 -1.10 12.54
N GLU A 68 -12.42 -0.61 13.52
CA GLU A 68 -13.71 -1.15 13.96
C GLU A 68 -14.82 -1.01 12.91
N GLN A 69 -14.63 -0.12 11.94
CA GLN A 69 -15.59 0.14 10.86
C GLN A 69 -15.43 -0.81 9.67
N LEU A 70 -14.35 -1.60 9.63
CA LEU A 70 -14.05 -2.50 8.53
C LEU A 70 -14.50 -3.93 8.83
N ASP A 71 -14.77 -4.71 7.79
CA ASP A 71 -14.97 -6.16 7.93
C ASP A 71 -13.65 -6.86 8.31
N TRP A 72 -13.74 -8.07 8.86
CA TRP A 72 -12.59 -8.79 9.36
C TRP A 72 -11.58 -9.20 8.26
N VAL A 73 -12.03 -9.40 7.01
CA VAL A 73 -11.15 -9.74 5.87
C VAL A 73 -10.33 -8.51 5.48
N THR A 74 -10.98 -7.36 5.34
CA THR A 74 -10.26 -6.10 5.08
C THR A 74 -9.28 -5.77 6.21
N ARG A 75 -9.64 -6.03 7.47
CA ARG A 75 -8.72 -5.86 8.61
C ARG A 75 -7.50 -6.79 8.56
N LEU A 76 -7.66 -7.98 8.02
CA LEU A 76 -6.59 -8.96 7.88
C LEU A 76 -5.56 -8.55 6.82
N LEU A 77 -5.95 -7.75 5.83
CA LEU A 77 -5.11 -7.41 4.67
C LEU A 77 -4.46 -8.68 4.06
N PRO A 78 -5.25 -9.62 3.52
CA PRO A 78 -4.78 -10.96 3.20
C PRO A 78 -3.99 -10.98 1.89
N LEU A 79 -2.89 -10.25 1.78
CA LEU A 79 -1.93 -10.43 0.70
C LEU A 79 -0.85 -11.42 1.13
N ALA A 80 -0.66 -12.48 0.35
CA ALA A 80 0.38 -13.47 0.58
C ALA A 80 1.77 -12.98 0.10
N LEU A 81 2.17 -11.78 0.53
CA LEU A 81 3.49 -11.22 0.26
C LEU A 81 4.56 -11.84 1.16
N THR A 82 4.19 -12.13 2.41
CA THR A 82 5.01 -12.71 3.47
C THR A 82 4.08 -13.18 4.60
N PRO A 83 4.41 -14.24 5.35
CA PRO A 83 3.64 -14.62 6.54
C PRO A 83 3.79 -13.61 7.69
N LEU A 84 4.73 -12.67 7.58
CA LEU A 84 5.08 -11.68 8.59
C LEU A 84 4.37 -10.32 8.37
N PHE A 85 3.23 -10.33 7.69
CA PHE A 85 2.51 -9.12 7.34
C PHE A 85 1.72 -8.57 8.53
N LEU A 86 1.78 -7.26 8.77
CA LEU A 86 0.96 -6.63 9.81
C LEU A 86 -0.51 -6.51 9.35
N GLY A 87 -1.42 -6.46 10.32
CA GLY A 87 -2.84 -6.19 10.07
C GLY A 87 -3.11 -4.71 9.78
N TYR A 88 -4.37 -4.42 9.43
CA TYR A 88 -4.84 -3.07 9.12
C TYR A 88 -4.59 -2.07 10.25
N ARG A 89 -4.82 -2.47 11.51
CA ARG A 89 -4.71 -1.58 12.67
C ARG A 89 -3.28 -1.07 12.83
N GLU A 90 -2.33 -1.99 12.78
CA GLU A 90 -0.91 -1.73 12.96
C GLU A 90 -0.37 -0.88 11.80
N TYR A 91 -0.70 -1.23 10.55
CA TYR A 91 -0.30 -0.41 9.40
C TYR A 91 -0.93 0.97 9.40
N ARG A 92 -2.20 1.10 9.81
CA ARG A 92 -2.86 2.40 9.93
C ARG A 92 -2.15 3.29 10.96
N ASP A 93 -1.75 2.73 12.10
CA ASP A 93 -0.97 3.46 13.11
C ASP A 93 0.38 3.93 12.54
N ILE A 94 1.14 3.03 11.92
CA ILE A 94 2.41 3.35 11.25
C ILE A 94 2.22 4.50 10.26
N HIS A 95 1.20 4.39 9.40
CA HIS A 95 0.87 5.36 8.37
C HIS A 95 0.54 6.75 8.94
N PHE A 96 -0.26 6.85 9.99
CA PHE A 96 -0.55 8.16 10.61
C PHE A 96 0.67 8.75 11.32
N ARG A 97 1.51 7.93 11.94
CA ARG A 97 2.77 8.40 12.51
C ARG A 97 3.74 8.83 11.42
N HIS A 98 3.77 8.16 10.27
CA HIS A 98 4.50 8.63 9.09
C HIS A 98 3.99 10.00 8.64
N HIS A 99 2.69 10.21 8.46
CA HIS A 99 2.14 11.54 8.12
C HIS A 99 2.54 12.63 9.13
N HIS A 100 2.63 12.30 10.42
CA HIS A 100 2.98 13.26 11.46
C HIS A 100 4.48 13.55 11.54
N TYR A 101 5.34 12.54 11.39
CA TYR A 101 6.79 12.63 11.55
C TYR A 101 7.58 12.55 10.24
N MET A 102 6.91 12.60 9.09
CA MET A 102 7.49 12.36 7.77
C MET A 102 8.83 13.04 7.59
N CYS A 103 9.79 12.32 6.99
CA CYS A 103 11.13 12.83 6.70
C CYS A 103 11.99 13.18 7.93
N THR A 104 11.55 12.82 9.13
CA THR A 104 12.35 12.96 10.36
C THR A 104 12.80 11.60 10.88
N PRO A 105 13.82 11.53 11.75
CA PRO A 105 14.23 10.27 12.39
C PRO A 105 13.13 9.59 13.24
N ASN A 106 12.06 10.31 13.60
CA ASN A 106 10.92 9.77 14.35
C ASN A 106 9.88 9.08 13.47
N ASP A 107 9.98 9.23 12.14
CA ASP A 107 9.13 8.53 11.19
C ASP A 107 9.32 7.01 11.31
N PRO A 108 8.26 6.22 11.59
CA PRO A 108 8.39 4.76 11.65
C PRO A 108 8.89 4.15 10.34
N GLU A 109 8.73 4.86 9.23
CA GLU A 109 9.14 4.45 7.90
C GLU A 109 10.44 5.15 7.45
N TYR A 110 11.13 5.86 8.35
CA TYR A 110 12.39 6.54 8.05
C TYR A 110 13.45 5.60 7.46
N PHE A 111 13.41 4.31 7.81
CA PHE A 111 14.31 3.31 7.22
C PHE A 111 14.21 3.25 5.69
N GLN A 112 13.01 3.50 5.14
CA GLN A 112 12.78 3.52 3.70
C GLN A 112 13.51 4.68 3.01
N LEU A 113 13.88 5.76 3.71
CA LEU A 113 14.57 6.93 3.15
C LEU A 113 16.10 6.82 3.14
N LYS A 114 16.67 5.83 3.86
CA LYS A 114 18.11 5.76 4.14
C LYS A 114 18.95 5.24 2.97
N GLY A 115 20.18 5.74 2.89
CA GLY A 115 21.24 5.23 2.00
C GLY A 115 21.17 5.77 0.56
N GLY A 116 21.40 4.96 -0.46
CA GLY A 116 21.27 5.33 -1.88
C GLY A 116 20.06 4.67 -2.55
N TYR A 117 19.93 4.80 -3.88
CA TYR A 117 18.82 4.20 -4.63
C TYR A 117 18.72 2.68 -4.42
N LEU A 118 19.86 1.97 -4.44
CA LEU A 118 19.89 0.51 -4.24
C LEU A 118 19.41 0.10 -2.84
N SER A 119 19.89 0.77 -1.78
CA SER A 119 19.42 0.47 -0.43
C SER A 119 17.95 0.86 -0.24
N GLY A 120 17.50 1.95 -0.87
CA GLY A 120 16.09 2.33 -0.88
C GLY A 120 15.20 1.25 -1.51
N ILE A 121 15.61 0.68 -2.65
CA ILE A 121 14.89 -0.45 -3.28
C ILE A 121 14.90 -1.67 -2.36
N CYS A 122 16.05 -2.05 -1.80
CA CYS A 122 16.12 -3.17 -0.84
C CYS A 122 15.21 -2.95 0.36
N ASN A 123 15.18 -1.73 0.91
CA ASN A 123 14.34 -1.36 2.04
C ASN A 123 12.86 -1.43 1.68
N ALA A 124 12.47 -0.94 0.50
CA ALA A 124 11.11 -0.98 0.03
C ALA A 124 10.61 -2.41 -0.23
N VAL A 125 11.45 -3.26 -0.84
CA VAL A 125 11.14 -4.68 -1.09
C VAL A 125 11.01 -5.46 0.21
N THR A 126 11.70 -5.07 1.28
CA THR A 126 11.65 -5.71 2.62
C THR A 126 10.82 -4.93 3.64
N ALA A 127 10.07 -3.93 3.18
CA ALA A 127 9.31 -3.05 4.06
C ALA A 127 8.33 -3.79 4.99
N PRO A 128 7.63 -4.87 4.57
CA PRO A 128 6.74 -5.59 5.48
C PRO A 128 7.44 -6.19 6.70
N GLU A 129 8.58 -6.86 6.50
CA GLU A 129 9.33 -7.49 7.57
C GLU A 129 10.02 -6.45 8.45
N GLN A 130 10.52 -5.36 7.86
CA GLN A 130 11.08 -4.25 8.62
C GLN A 130 10.03 -3.54 9.46
N ALA A 131 8.83 -3.30 8.91
CA ALA A 131 7.71 -2.72 9.64
C ALA A 131 7.29 -3.61 10.82
N LEU A 132 7.18 -4.93 10.61
CA LEU A 132 6.92 -5.88 11.70
C LEU A 132 8.01 -5.79 12.78
N TYR A 133 9.28 -5.89 12.40
CA TYR A 133 10.38 -5.84 13.34
C TYR A 133 10.34 -4.56 14.19
N LEU A 134 10.19 -3.40 13.56
CA LEU A 134 10.12 -2.11 14.24
C LEU A 134 8.87 -1.98 15.13
N TRP A 135 7.73 -2.52 14.69
CA TRP A 135 6.52 -2.60 15.50
C TRP A 135 6.76 -3.38 16.80
N LEU A 136 7.34 -4.59 16.69
CA LEU A 136 7.60 -5.46 17.84
C LEU A 136 8.65 -4.93 18.82
N LYS A 137 9.52 -4.00 18.40
CA LYS A 137 10.45 -3.33 19.33
C LYS A 137 9.75 -2.40 20.31
N THR A 138 8.59 -1.88 19.94
CA THR A 138 7.88 -0.84 20.70
C THR A 138 6.53 -1.33 21.22
N HIS A 139 6.01 -2.43 20.69
CA HIS A 139 4.72 -2.99 21.02
C HIS A 139 4.82 -4.48 21.36
N ARG A 140 3.94 -4.94 22.25
CA ARG A 140 3.79 -6.37 22.55
C ARG A 140 2.88 -7.02 21.51
N ILE A 141 3.09 -8.32 21.28
CA ILE A 141 2.18 -9.13 20.46
C ILE A 141 0.85 -9.26 21.21
N THR A 142 -0.22 -8.76 20.60
CA THR A 142 -1.58 -8.94 21.10
C THR A 142 -2.17 -10.26 20.59
N PRO A 143 -3.16 -10.87 21.26
CA PRO A 143 -3.82 -12.08 20.76
C PRO A 143 -4.38 -11.93 19.34
N THR A 144 -4.94 -10.75 19.02
CA THR A 144 -5.43 -10.44 17.67
C THR A 144 -4.31 -10.47 16.64
N LEU A 145 -3.15 -9.86 16.93
CA LEU A 145 -2.00 -9.85 16.03
C LEU A 145 -1.40 -11.25 15.86
N ALA A 146 -1.29 -12.02 16.94
CA ALA A 146 -0.84 -13.41 16.87
C ALA A 146 -1.76 -14.25 15.97
N TRP A 147 -3.08 -14.08 16.10
CA TRP A 147 -4.05 -14.76 15.25
C TRP A 147 -3.92 -14.36 13.77
N GLN A 148 -3.69 -13.07 13.49
CA GLN A 148 -3.43 -12.61 12.12
C GLN A 148 -2.18 -13.28 11.53
N PHE A 149 -1.07 -13.40 12.27
CA PHE A 149 0.11 -14.12 11.77
C PHE A 149 -0.17 -15.59 11.49
N VAL A 150 -0.97 -16.26 12.32
CA VAL A 150 -1.38 -17.64 12.04
C VAL A 150 -2.17 -17.70 10.74
N LEU A 151 -3.12 -16.79 10.51
CA LEU A 151 -3.91 -16.75 9.27
C LEU A 151 -3.05 -16.43 8.05
N HIS A 152 -2.12 -15.47 8.14
CA HIS A 152 -1.18 -15.16 7.05
C HIS A 152 -0.24 -16.32 6.75
N LEU A 153 0.29 -16.97 7.79
CA LEU A 153 1.13 -18.15 7.64
C LEU A 153 0.36 -19.27 6.94
N LEU A 154 -0.84 -19.60 7.43
CA LEU A 154 -1.68 -20.63 6.83
C LEU A 154 -2.01 -20.32 5.37
N LEU A 155 -2.38 -19.07 5.05
CA LEU A 155 -2.65 -18.65 3.68
C LEU A 155 -1.40 -18.82 2.79
N PHE A 156 -0.26 -18.31 3.25
CA PHE A 156 1.00 -18.36 2.50
C PHE A 156 1.47 -19.80 2.27
N THR A 157 1.46 -20.64 3.30
CA THR A 157 1.86 -22.05 3.19
C THR A 157 0.88 -22.86 2.35
N SER A 158 -0.43 -22.56 2.41
CA SER A 158 -1.44 -23.23 1.58
C SER A 158 -1.21 -22.94 0.10
N MET A 159 -0.89 -21.69 -0.27
CA MET A 159 -0.59 -21.35 -1.66
C MET A 159 0.67 -22.07 -2.17
N ILE A 160 1.72 -22.14 -1.35
CA ILE A 160 2.93 -22.91 -1.69
C ILE A 160 2.60 -24.39 -1.86
N TYR A 161 1.85 -24.97 -0.93
CA TYR A 161 1.46 -26.37 -0.98
C TYR A 161 0.67 -26.70 -2.25
N LEU A 162 -0.28 -25.85 -2.64
CA LEU A 162 -1.14 -26.07 -3.79
C LEU A 162 -0.42 -25.87 -5.14
N ALA A 163 0.46 -24.87 -5.25
CA ALA A 163 1.10 -24.53 -6.53
C ALA A 163 2.55 -25.05 -6.67
N GLY A 164 3.16 -25.53 -5.59
CA GLY A 164 4.58 -25.87 -5.56
C GLY A 164 5.46 -24.70 -6.01
N TRP A 165 6.42 -24.97 -6.91
CA TRP A 165 7.28 -23.94 -7.50
C TRP A 165 6.53 -22.91 -8.35
N HIS A 166 5.34 -23.24 -8.87
CA HIS A 166 4.54 -22.29 -9.64
C HIS A 166 3.99 -21.14 -8.79
N PHE A 167 4.01 -21.26 -7.45
CA PHE A 167 3.73 -20.15 -6.55
C PHE A 167 4.58 -18.90 -6.87
N LEU A 168 5.80 -19.07 -7.38
CA LEU A 168 6.69 -17.96 -7.76
C LEU A 168 6.10 -17.06 -8.85
N TYR A 169 5.21 -17.56 -9.72
CA TYR A 169 4.50 -16.76 -10.72
C TYR A 169 3.53 -15.75 -10.11
N TYR A 170 3.09 -15.98 -8.88
CA TYR A 170 2.33 -15.01 -8.09
C TYR A 170 3.26 -14.20 -7.18
N TRP A 171 4.12 -14.88 -6.43
CA TRP A 171 4.85 -14.27 -5.32
C TRP A 171 5.89 -13.24 -5.80
N LEU A 172 6.68 -13.58 -6.83
CA LEU A 172 7.70 -12.65 -7.35
C LEU A 172 7.09 -11.35 -7.88
N PRO A 173 6.11 -11.35 -8.81
CA PRO A 173 5.53 -10.09 -9.28
C PRO A 173 4.78 -9.36 -8.17
N ALA A 174 4.13 -10.05 -7.22
CA ALA A 174 3.51 -9.39 -6.07
C ALA A 174 4.54 -8.64 -5.24
N ARG A 175 5.66 -9.31 -4.92
CA ARG A 175 6.73 -8.76 -4.09
C ARG A 175 7.46 -7.60 -4.77
N ILE A 176 7.78 -7.75 -6.06
CA ILE A 176 8.41 -6.70 -6.85
C ILE A 176 7.48 -5.48 -6.94
N SER A 177 6.20 -5.69 -7.21
CA SER A 177 5.25 -4.58 -7.39
C SER A 177 5.02 -3.83 -6.08
N TYR A 178 4.87 -4.57 -4.96
CA TYR A 178 4.78 -3.96 -3.64
C TYR A 178 6.04 -3.15 -3.30
N GLY A 179 7.22 -3.71 -3.57
CA GLY A 179 8.50 -3.02 -3.36
C GLY A 179 8.67 -1.79 -4.26
N VAL A 180 8.30 -1.86 -5.54
CA VAL A 180 8.36 -0.71 -6.47
C VAL A 180 7.38 0.37 -6.06
N SER A 181 6.17 0.00 -5.62
CA SER A 181 5.19 0.94 -5.08
C SER A 181 5.73 1.67 -3.85
N ASN A 182 6.26 0.93 -2.88
CA ASN A 182 6.86 1.54 -1.69
C ASN A 182 8.07 2.40 -2.04
N PHE A 183 8.94 1.94 -2.94
CA PHE A 183 10.08 2.73 -3.38
C PHE A 183 9.65 4.03 -4.04
N SER A 184 8.62 3.98 -4.87
CA SER A 184 8.06 5.18 -5.50
C SER A 184 7.48 6.13 -4.44
N PHE A 185 6.59 5.63 -3.59
CA PHE A 185 5.83 6.46 -2.65
C PHE A 185 6.61 6.94 -1.44
N PHE A 186 7.52 6.14 -0.90
CA PHE A 186 8.31 6.49 0.28
C PHE A 186 9.69 7.02 -0.08
N TYR A 187 10.39 6.45 -1.05
CA TYR A 187 11.74 6.92 -1.36
C TYR A 187 11.73 8.06 -2.39
N LEU A 188 11.14 7.83 -3.58
CA LEU A 188 11.21 8.80 -4.68
C LEU A 188 10.36 10.03 -4.43
N LEU A 189 9.23 9.94 -3.72
CA LEU A 189 8.41 11.11 -3.42
C LEU A 189 8.86 11.89 -2.18
N HIS A 190 9.80 11.36 -1.39
CA HIS A 190 10.28 12.03 -0.19
C HIS A 190 11.77 12.41 -0.20
N ARG A 191 12.44 12.22 -1.35
CA ARG A 191 13.87 12.47 -1.44
C ARG A 191 14.31 13.14 -2.73
N ARG A 192 15.22 14.11 -2.62
CA ARG A 192 15.93 14.75 -3.75
C ARG A 192 17.42 14.82 -3.40
N GLY A 193 18.20 13.86 -3.90
CA GLY A 193 19.62 13.75 -3.55
C GLY A 193 19.81 13.46 -2.05
N HIS A 194 20.33 14.43 -1.30
CA HIS A 194 20.50 14.35 0.15
C HIS A 194 19.38 15.03 0.94
N GLU A 195 18.47 15.74 0.27
CA GLU A 195 17.36 16.43 0.91
C GLU A 195 16.18 15.49 1.10
N TYR A 196 15.56 15.58 2.28
CA TYR A 196 14.30 14.93 2.60
C TYR A 196 13.18 15.97 2.58
N GLY A 197 12.03 15.59 2.04
CA GLY A 197 10.88 16.47 1.91
C GLY A 197 9.66 15.71 1.44
N VAL A 198 8.60 16.38 1.02
CA VAL A 198 7.47 15.74 0.33
C VAL A 198 7.29 16.43 -0.99
N TYR A 199 7.44 15.68 -2.08
CA TYR A 199 7.55 16.24 -3.41
C TYR A 199 6.42 15.74 -4.32
N LYS A 200 6.02 16.60 -5.24
CA LYS A 200 5.12 16.24 -6.35
C LYS A 200 5.85 15.37 -7.36
N ALA A 201 5.11 14.47 -8.01
CA ALA A 201 5.57 13.84 -9.24
C ALA A 201 4.98 14.54 -10.48
N HIS A 202 5.83 14.80 -11.46
CA HIS A 202 5.41 15.33 -12.75
C HIS A 202 5.18 14.17 -13.74
N ILE A 203 3.97 13.60 -13.73
CA ILE A 203 3.55 12.56 -14.66
C ILE A 203 2.58 13.20 -15.68
N THR A 204 2.93 13.29 -16.96
CA THR A 204 2.09 13.98 -17.96
C THR A 204 1.98 13.17 -19.26
N GLY A 205 1.09 13.60 -20.15
CA GLY A 205 0.92 13.04 -21.50
C GLY A 205 0.57 11.55 -21.51
N ILE A 206 1.22 10.80 -22.40
CA ILE A 206 0.95 9.37 -22.62
C ILE A 206 1.23 8.55 -21.35
N ILE A 207 2.26 8.91 -20.57
CA ILE A 207 2.61 8.18 -19.34
C ILE A 207 1.49 8.33 -18.31
N ALA A 208 0.92 9.52 -18.15
CA ALA A 208 -0.22 9.74 -17.25
C ALA A 208 -1.44 8.91 -17.67
N SER A 209 -1.74 8.85 -18.97
CA SER A 209 -2.85 8.05 -19.49
C SER A 209 -2.65 6.55 -19.25
N LEU A 210 -1.43 6.03 -19.48
CA LEU A 210 -1.09 4.63 -19.19
C LEU A 210 -1.16 4.33 -17.70
N TYR A 211 -0.64 5.21 -16.87
CA TYR A 211 -0.69 5.08 -15.41
C TYR A 211 -2.15 5.05 -14.92
N GLN A 212 -2.99 5.96 -15.42
CA GLN A 212 -4.41 6.00 -15.09
C GLN A 212 -5.14 4.74 -15.57
N LEU A 213 -4.85 4.25 -16.78
CA LEU A 213 -5.45 3.03 -17.31
C LEU A 213 -5.13 1.81 -16.43
N LEU A 214 -3.85 1.67 -16.05
CA LEU A 214 -3.39 0.52 -15.28
C LEU A 214 -3.79 0.61 -13.81
N PHE A 215 -3.55 1.75 -13.17
CA PHE A 215 -3.65 1.87 -11.70
C PHE A 215 -4.87 2.69 -11.25
N GLY A 216 -5.54 3.37 -12.16
CA GLY A 216 -6.71 4.21 -11.87
C GLY A 216 -6.37 5.68 -11.64
N LEU A 217 -7.41 6.51 -11.62
CA LEU A 217 -7.28 7.96 -11.45
C LEU A 217 -6.79 8.36 -10.05
N ASP A 218 -7.26 7.66 -9.02
CA ASP A 218 -6.89 7.93 -7.62
C ASP A 218 -5.38 7.70 -7.42
N ALA A 219 -4.84 6.64 -8.03
CA ALA A 219 -3.41 6.34 -8.07
C ALA A 219 -2.59 7.49 -8.64
N LEU A 220 -2.99 7.96 -9.84
CA LEU A 220 -2.31 9.02 -10.55
C LEU A 220 -2.33 10.32 -9.73
N ARG A 221 -3.49 10.67 -9.18
CA ARG A 221 -3.67 11.90 -8.38
C ARG A 221 -2.91 11.85 -7.07
N ALA A 222 -2.95 10.74 -6.33
CA ALA A 222 -2.18 10.57 -5.11
C ALA A 222 -0.67 10.73 -5.39
N THR A 223 -0.18 10.19 -6.51
CA THR A 223 1.23 10.31 -6.90
C THR A 223 1.60 11.74 -7.32
N GLN A 224 0.77 12.41 -8.14
CA GLN A 224 1.04 13.76 -8.63
C GLN A 224 0.91 14.84 -7.54
N HIS A 225 0.00 14.64 -6.59
CA HIS A 225 -0.36 15.60 -5.54
C HIS A 225 -0.05 15.06 -4.14
N HIS A 226 1.02 14.29 -4.03
CA HIS A 226 1.44 13.62 -2.80
C HIS A 226 1.72 14.58 -1.65
N ASP A 227 2.29 15.74 -1.95
CA ASP A 227 2.50 16.83 -0.97
C ASP A 227 1.18 17.37 -0.40
N VAL A 228 0.18 17.59 -1.25
CA VAL A 228 -1.16 18.04 -0.84
C VAL A 228 -1.83 16.96 0.00
N HIS A 229 -1.67 15.68 -0.39
CA HIS A 229 -2.17 14.52 0.36
C HIS A 229 -1.57 14.45 1.77
N HIS A 230 -0.26 14.65 1.89
CA HIS A 230 0.42 14.69 3.19
C HIS A 230 -0.04 15.86 4.05
N ALA A 231 -0.19 17.05 3.46
CA ALA A 231 -0.67 18.24 4.18
C ALA A 231 -2.16 18.15 4.57
N ASN A 232 -2.96 17.40 3.81
CA ASN A 232 -4.42 17.33 3.98
C ASN A 232 -4.93 15.88 3.89
N PRO A 233 -4.57 14.99 4.85
CA PRO A 233 -4.89 13.56 4.78
C PRO A 233 -6.39 13.26 4.77
N ARG A 234 -7.25 14.23 5.12
CA ARG A 234 -8.72 14.09 5.09
C ARG A 234 -9.33 14.34 3.71
N ILE A 235 -8.53 14.70 2.70
CA ILE A 235 -8.99 14.89 1.33
C ILE A 235 -8.79 13.58 0.57
N VAL A 236 -9.87 13.09 -0.04
CA VAL A 236 -9.83 11.89 -0.88
C VAL A 236 -8.92 12.07 -2.10
N ALA A 237 -8.17 11.04 -2.49
CA ALA A 237 -7.26 11.09 -3.64
C ALA A 237 -7.91 11.66 -4.91
N HIS A 238 -9.15 11.28 -5.20
CA HIS A 238 -9.87 11.76 -6.38
C HIS A 238 -10.27 13.24 -6.35
N LYS A 239 -10.01 13.99 -5.28
CA LYS A 239 -10.25 15.45 -5.19
C LYS A 239 -8.98 16.26 -4.99
N LEU A 240 -7.80 15.63 -4.93
CA LEU A 240 -6.53 16.32 -4.66
C LEU A 240 -6.21 17.42 -5.68
N ASN A 241 -6.56 17.22 -6.96
CA ASN A 241 -6.31 18.20 -8.02
C ASN A 241 -7.17 19.48 -7.92
N THR A 242 -8.26 19.45 -7.15
CA THR A 242 -9.15 20.61 -6.96
C THR A 242 -8.78 21.45 -5.73
N THR A 243 -7.79 21.00 -4.95
CA THR A 243 -7.47 21.62 -3.68
C THR A 243 -6.24 22.51 -3.85
N SER A 244 -6.45 23.82 -3.86
CA SER A 244 -5.39 24.84 -3.77
C SER A 244 -5.00 25.15 -2.31
N ALA A 245 -5.29 24.23 -1.38
CA ALA A 245 -5.07 24.47 0.04
C ALA A 245 -3.59 24.80 0.26
N PRO A 246 -3.28 25.94 0.92
CA PRO A 246 -1.92 26.30 1.23
C PRO A 246 -1.29 25.16 2.02
N ILE A 247 -0.09 24.74 1.62
CA ILE A 247 0.74 23.84 2.40
C ILE A 247 0.97 24.56 3.72
N SER A 248 0.42 24.05 4.83
CA SER A 248 0.67 24.67 6.12
C SER A 248 2.15 24.54 6.42
N THR A 249 2.88 25.66 6.39
CA THR A 249 4.32 25.71 6.73
C THR A 249 4.57 25.57 8.23
N HIS A 250 3.66 24.94 8.97
CA HIS A 250 3.86 24.61 10.37
C HIS A 250 4.65 23.29 10.45
N GLN A 251 5.97 23.43 10.27
CA GLN A 251 6.96 22.55 10.89
C GLN A 251 7.58 23.30 12.07
#